data_AF-A0A7S1JEC2-F1
#
_entry.id   AF-A0A7S1JEC2-F1
#
_cell.length_a   1.000
_cell.length_b   1.000
_cell.length_c   1.000
_cell.angle_alpha   90.00
_cell.angle_beta   90.00
_cell.angle_gamma   90.00
#
_symmetry.space_group_name_H-M   'P 1'
#
loop_
_entity.id
_entity.type
_entity.pdbx_description
1 polymer ?
#
loop_
_entity_poly.entity_id
_entity_poly.type
_entity_poly.pdbx_seq_one_letter_code
_entity_poly.pdbx_strand_id
1 'polypeptide(L)'
;FGEQLTMSFARSGKAVRCISTCTQWGLLRMHTQRMSLGSRRSVAVNAPSAAANEGTKPTIEIARAMPQQIWEMSNESVVALANFGDPKAIQERLIRIIMKQDKCTWQEAYDITVQMAQDNDRNLPVVHLPYKILIGFAGISALASFPLVFDLETAFLFNRYMVTTEVPKPEDLETWLEVGSWTWGWMEPVLGQASFFLLCMQFGRNQMQNIGMRPVTDQLELKRAQRLSNKYPQYDRNAVMAFSDQIDGLTATILMERRAVRPSTTTK
;
A
#
# COMPACT_ATOMS: atom_id res chain seq x y z
N PHE A 1 -74.10 2.79 -7.42
CA PHE A 1 -73.11 2.55 -8.49
C PHE A 1 -71.90 3.38 -8.14
N GLY A 2 -70.99 2.93 -7.26
CA GLY A 2 -70.13 1.74 -7.39
C GLY A 2 -68.83 2.23 -8.05
N GLU A 3 -67.61 2.10 -7.53
CA GLU A 3 -67.01 1.29 -6.46
C GLU A 3 -65.85 2.08 -5.83
N GLN A 4 -65.68 1.94 -4.52
CA GLN A 4 -64.51 2.41 -3.79
C GLN A 4 -63.38 1.39 -3.95
N LEU A 5 -62.26 1.80 -4.56
CA LEU A 5 -61.02 1.03 -4.63
C LEU A 5 -60.20 1.29 -3.35
N THR A 6 -60.55 0.58 -2.28
CA THR A 6 -59.72 0.46 -1.08
C THR A 6 -58.64 -0.59 -1.32
N MET A 7 -57.42 -0.17 -1.66
CA MET A 7 -56.25 -1.06 -1.62
C MET A 7 -55.83 -1.28 -0.16
N SER A 8 -56.21 -2.45 0.35
CA SER A 8 -55.72 -3.04 1.59
C SER A 8 -54.26 -3.47 1.42
N PHE A 9 -53.32 -2.69 1.97
CA PHE A 9 -51.93 -3.10 2.10
C PHE A 9 -51.78 -4.02 3.33
N ALA A 10 -51.81 -5.33 3.07
CA ALA A 10 -51.57 -6.34 4.07
C ALA A 10 -50.13 -6.26 4.59
N ARG A 11 -49.99 -6.01 5.89
CA ARG A 11 -48.75 -6.10 6.67
C ARG A 11 -48.18 -7.53 6.59
N SER A 12 -47.21 -7.74 5.72
CA SER A 12 -46.27 -8.87 5.85
C SER A 12 -45.15 -8.46 6.82
N GLY A 13 -45.37 -8.76 8.09
CA GLY A 13 -44.35 -8.68 9.12
C GLY A 13 -43.39 -9.86 9.00
N LYS A 14 -42.35 -9.73 8.16
CA LYS A 14 -41.17 -10.60 8.21
C LYS A 14 -39.90 -9.78 8.03
N ALA A 15 -39.14 -9.72 9.13
CA ALA A 15 -37.69 -9.57 9.18
C ALA A 15 -37.06 -8.32 8.53
N VAL A 16 -37.27 -7.15 9.15
CA VAL A 16 -36.28 -6.05 9.09
C VAL A 16 -35.58 -5.98 10.46
N ARG A 17 -34.69 -6.95 10.69
CA ARG A 17 -33.64 -6.87 11.72
C ARG A 17 -32.34 -7.36 11.10
N CYS A 18 -31.69 -6.55 10.26
CA CYS A 18 -30.29 -6.83 9.88
C CYS A 18 -29.51 -5.68 9.23
N ILE A 19 -29.83 -4.40 9.46
CA ILE A 19 -29.00 -3.29 8.95
C ILE A 19 -28.83 -2.20 10.02
N SER A 20 -28.50 -2.61 11.25
CA SER A 20 -28.14 -1.66 12.32
C SER A 20 -27.08 -2.24 13.26
N THR A 21 -26.06 -2.88 12.69
CA THR A 21 -24.87 -3.31 13.44
C THR A 21 -23.55 -3.06 12.72
N CYS A 22 -23.54 -2.62 11.45
CA CYS A 22 -22.29 -2.43 10.71
C CYS A 22 -21.59 -1.08 10.99
N THR A 23 -22.33 -0.06 11.44
CA THR A 23 -21.78 1.28 11.71
C THR A 23 -21.25 1.46 13.14
N GLN A 24 -21.53 0.54 14.06
CA GLN A 24 -21.04 0.62 15.45
C GLN A 24 -19.74 -0.18 15.68
N TRP A 25 -19.27 -0.93 14.69
CA TRP A 25 -17.96 -1.62 14.73
C TRP A 25 -16.80 -0.77 14.21
N GLY A 26 -17.07 0.40 13.62
CA GLY A 26 -16.02 1.30 13.10
C GLY A 26 -15.31 2.15 14.17
N LEU A 27 -15.96 2.39 15.32
CA LEU A 27 -15.43 3.26 16.38
C LEU A 27 -14.85 2.49 17.58
N LEU A 28 -15.12 1.18 17.71
CA LEU A 28 -14.51 0.34 18.76
C LEU A 28 -13.27 -0.44 18.30
N ARG A 29 -12.76 -0.18 17.10
CA ARG A 29 -11.56 -0.82 16.55
C ARG A 29 -10.39 0.13 16.31
N MET A 30 -10.38 1.29 16.98
CA MET A 30 -9.22 2.19 17.02
C MET A 30 -8.49 2.23 18.36
N HIS A 31 -8.95 1.48 19.38
CA HIS A 31 -8.30 1.48 20.70
C HIS A 31 -7.53 0.20 21.09
N THR A 32 -7.43 -0.79 20.22
CA THR A 32 -6.78 -2.09 20.52
C THR A 32 -5.75 -2.52 19.47
N GLN A 33 -5.00 -1.57 18.91
CA GLN A 33 -3.85 -1.86 18.03
C GLN A 33 -2.56 -1.15 18.47
N ARG A 34 -2.39 -1.00 19.79
CA ARG A 34 -1.15 -0.47 20.36
C ARG A 34 -0.60 -1.29 21.53
N MET A 35 -0.77 -2.61 21.55
CA MET A 35 0.03 -3.51 22.40
C MET A 35 0.06 -4.93 21.79
N SER A 36 0.73 -5.07 20.65
CA SER A 36 1.42 -6.33 20.32
C SER A 36 2.89 -6.02 20.06
N LEU A 37 3.51 -5.33 21.03
CA LEU A 37 4.89 -5.67 21.38
C LEU A 37 4.79 -7.07 21.98
N GLY A 38 4.71 -8.07 21.09
CA GLY A 38 4.85 -9.45 21.48
C GLY A 38 6.07 -9.50 22.38
N SER A 39 5.83 -9.96 23.61
CA SER A 39 6.84 -10.21 24.62
C SER A 39 8.00 -10.94 23.95
N ARG A 40 8.99 -10.18 23.48
CA ARG A 40 10.21 -10.68 22.88
C ARG A 40 10.91 -11.34 24.04
N ARG A 41 10.69 -12.64 24.21
CA ARG A 41 11.55 -13.49 25.01
C ARG A 41 12.95 -13.19 24.49
N SER A 42 13.72 -12.48 25.30
CA SER A 42 15.16 -12.40 25.21
C SER A 42 15.65 -13.84 25.32
N VAL A 43 15.69 -14.53 24.18
CA VAL A 43 16.50 -15.72 24.03
C VAL A 43 17.90 -15.18 24.26
N ALA A 44 18.42 -15.41 25.46
CA ALA A 44 19.80 -15.17 25.79
C ALA A 44 20.60 -16.01 24.80
N VAL A 45 21.01 -15.37 23.71
CA VAL A 45 22.00 -15.95 22.80
C VAL A 45 23.21 -16.13 23.69
N ASN A 46 23.57 -17.38 23.96
CA ASN A 46 24.86 -17.74 24.52
C ASN A 46 25.91 -17.33 23.48
N ALA A 47 26.16 -16.03 23.35
CA ALA A 47 27.38 -15.54 22.74
C ALA A 47 28.50 -16.25 23.52
N PRO A 48 29.47 -16.87 22.84
CA PRO A 48 30.62 -17.45 23.52
C PRO A 48 31.12 -16.37 24.47
N SER A 49 31.07 -16.71 25.76
CA SER A 49 31.47 -15.86 26.87
C SER A 49 32.84 -15.29 26.53
N ALA A 50 32.86 -14.11 25.91
CA ALA A 50 33.98 -13.20 25.97
C ALA A 50 34.09 -12.96 27.47
N ALA A 51 34.99 -13.72 28.09
CA ALA A 51 35.26 -13.67 29.52
C ALA A 51 35.25 -12.19 29.89
N ALA A 52 34.31 -11.85 30.76
CA ALA A 52 34.01 -10.48 31.14
C ALA A 52 35.26 -9.88 31.78
N ASN A 53 36.13 -9.30 30.95
CA ASN A 53 37.13 -8.36 31.38
C ASN A 53 36.36 -7.08 31.69
N GLU A 54 35.90 -6.97 32.93
CA GLU A 54 35.26 -5.77 33.46
C GLU A 54 36.17 -4.56 33.20
N GLY A 55 35.80 -3.73 32.23
CA GLY A 55 36.34 -2.38 32.05
C GLY A 55 37.47 -2.18 31.04
N THR A 56 37.97 -3.22 30.34
CA THR A 56 39.02 -2.99 29.34
C THR A 56 38.41 -2.40 28.07
N LYS A 57 38.77 -1.15 27.74
CA LYS A 57 38.39 -0.51 26.48
C LYS A 57 38.86 -1.38 25.31
N PRO A 58 38.06 -1.54 24.23
CA PRO A 58 38.47 -2.34 23.08
C PRO A 58 39.77 -1.79 22.48
N THR A 59 40.74 -2.67 22.27
CA THR A 59 42.03 -2.30 21.64
C THR A 59 41.84 -2.07 20.14
N ILE A 60 42.75 -1.30 19.53
CA ILE A 60 42.73 -0.99 18.08
C ILE A 60 42.79 -2.28 17.25
N GLU A 61 43.49 -3.30 17.73
CA GLU A 61 43.60 -4.60 17.07
C GLU A 61 42.26 -5.33 17.03
N ILE A 62 41.52 -5.35 18.14
CA ILE A 62 40.16 -5.92 18.19
C ILE A 62 39.25 -5.16 17.22
N ALA A 63 39.32 -3.82 17.23
CA ALA A 63 38.50 -3.01 16.34
C ALA A 63 38.79 -3.28 14.85
N ARG A 64 40.05 -3.55 14.48
CA ARG A 64 40.44 -3.93 13.10
C ARG A 64 39.98 -5.34 12.72
N ALA A 65 39.85 -6.24 13.68
CA ALA A 65 39.37 -7.60 13.47
C ALA A 65 37.83 -7.70 13.43
N MET A 66 37.10 -6.62 13.74
CA MET A 66 35.64 -6.63 13.68
C MET A 66 35.17 -6.77 12.23
N PRO A 67 34.16 -7.64 11.97
CA PRO A 67 33.57 -7.76 10.64
C PRO A 67 32.98 -6.41 10.23
N GLN A 68 33.36 -5.93 9.06
CA GLN A 68 32.84 -4.68 8.51
C GLN A 68 31.56 -4.92 7.72
N GLN A 69 31.43 -6.13 7.17
CA GLN A 69 30.35 -6.51 6.28
C GLN A 69 29.56 -7.69 6.85
N ILE A 70 28.27 -7.75 6.52
CA ILE A 70 27.36 -8.75 7.10
C ILE A 70 27.72 -10.17 6.65
N TRP A 71 28.27 -10.35 5.45
CA TRP A 71 28.74 -11.65 4.96
C TRP A 71 29.98 -12.16 5.72
N GLU A 72 30.76 -11.29 6.37
CA GLU A 72 31.93 -11.67 7.19
C GLU A 72 31.50 -12.15 8.59
N MET A 73 30.26 -11.90 8.99
CA MET A 73 29.76 -12.25 10.32
C MET A 73 29.52 -13.76 10.49
N SER A 74 29.65 -14.24 11.72
CA SER A 74 29.29 -15.61 12.07
C SER A 74 27.80 -15.88 11.81
N ASN A 75 27.45 -17.14 11.50
CA ASN A 75 26.07 -17.51 11.19
C ASN A 75 25.10 -17.17 12.33
N GLU A 76 25.53 -17.35 13.57
CA GLU A 76 24.75 -17.01 14.77
C GLU A 76 24.45 -15.51 14.83
N SER A 77 25.44 -14.66 14.54
CA SER A 77 25.28 -13.20 14.51
C SER A 77 24.32 -12.76 13.40
N VAL A 78 24.43 -13.34 12.20
CA VAL A 78 23.52 -13.06 11.08
C VAL A 78 22.09 -13.46 11.44
N VAL A 79 21.88 -14.63 12.03
CA VAL A 79 20.54 -15.09 12.47
C VAL A 79 19.99 -14.17 13.56
N ALA A 80 20.81 -13.74 14.52
CA ALA A 80 20.40 -12.80 15.55
C ALA A 80 19.95 -11.45 14.94
N LEU A 81 20.76 -10.85 14.07
CA LEU A 81 20.40 -9.61 13.35
C LEU A 81 19.15 -9.77 12.48
N ALA A 82 19.01 -10.91 11.82
CA ALA A 82 17.82 -11.22 11.04
C ALA A 82 16.56 -11.27 11.91
N ASN A 83 16.66 -11.83 13.12
CA ASN A 83 15.56 -11.85 14.10
C ASN A 83 15.25 -10.45 14.66
N PHE A 84 16.23 -9.53 14.66
CA PHE A 84 15.99 -8.11 14.95
C PHE A 84 15.35 -7.35 13.80
N GLY A 85 15.24 -7.96 12.62
CA GLY A 85 14.64 -7.35 11.44
C GLY A 85 15.62 -6.50 10.64
N ASP A 86 16.93 -6.78 10.70
CA ASP A 86 17.88 -6.16 9.78
C ASP A 86 17.69 -6.73 8.35
N PRO A 87 17.35 -5.89 7.35
CA PRO A 87 17.12 -6.32 5.98
C PRO A 87 18.30 -7.08 5.37
N LYS A 88 19.51 -6.58 5.60
CA LYS A 88 20.72 -7.14 5.01
C LYS A 88 21.07 -8.48 5.65
N ALA A 89 20.84 -8.62 6.95
CA ALA A 89 21.03 -9.89 7.65
C ALA A 89 19.99 -10.95 7.23
N ILE A 90 18.74 -10.55 6.98
CA ILE A 90 17.71 -11.45 6.44
C ILE A 90 18.09 -11.94 5.04
N GLN A 91 18.57 -11.03 4.18
CA GLN A 91 19.07 -11.40 2.86
C GLN A 91 20.26 -12.37 2.95
N GLU A 92 21.29 -12.05 3.74
CA GLU A 92 22.47 -12.91 3.92
C GLU A 92 22.09 -14.29 4.50
N ARG A 93 21.15 -14.33 5.46
CA ARG A 93 20.60 -15.59 5.97
C ARG A 93 19.99 -16.43 4.84
N LEU A 94 19.21 -15.81 3.94
CA LEU A 94 18.62 -16.50 2.80
C LEU A 94 19.69 -16.98 1.81
N ILE A 95 20.72 -16.16 1.52
CA ILE A 95 21.86 -16.55 0.68
C ILE A 95 22.54 -17.80 1.23
N ARG A 96 22.85 -17.84 2.53
CA ARG A 96 23.48 -19.00 3.18
C ARG A 96 22.61 -20.26 3.12
N ILE A 97 21.28 -20.10 3.19
CA ILE A 97 20.33 -21.21 3.02
C ILE A 97 20.37 -21.73 1.57
N ILE A 98 20.39 -20.84 0.58
CA ILE A 98 20.49 -21.20 -0.83
C ILE A 98 21.82 -21.91 -1.11
N MET A 99 22.95 -21.37 -0.63
CA MET A 99 24.27 -22.00 -0.77
C MET A 99 24.29 -23.41 -0.17
N LYS A 100 23.69 -23.60 1.02
CA LYS A 100 23.62 -24.91 1.67
C LYS A 100 22.78 -25.91 0.87
N GLN A 101 21.64 -25.46 0.33
CA GLN A 101 20.69 -26.31 -0.38
C GLN A 101 21.18 -26.67 -1.80
N ASP A 102 21.69 -25.68 -2.53
CA ASP A 102 22.04 -25.80 -3.95
C ASP A 102 23.55 -26.08 -4.17
N LYS A 103 24.37 -26.05 -3.10
CA LYS A 103 25.82 -26.24 -3.13
C LYS A 103 26.54 -25.31 -4.13
N CYS A 104 26.04 -24.08 -4.25
CA CYS A 104 26.57 -23.07 -5.15
C CYS A 104 27.48 -22.07 -4.43
N THR A 105 28.18 -21.26 -5.23
CA THR A 105 28.99 -20.15 -4.72
C THR A 105 28.09 -19.03 -4.17
N TRP A 106 28.66 -18.16 -3.33
CA TRP A 106 27.93 -17.02 -2.77
C TRP A 106 27.37 -16.11 -3.87
N GLN A 107 28.11 -15.89 -4.95
CA GLN A 107 27.69 -15.04 -6.06
C GLN A 107 26.46 -15.60 -6.79
N GLU A 108 26.43 -16.91 -7.05
CA GLU A 108 25.29 -17.59 -7.66
C GLU A 108 24.06 -17.53 -6.75
N ALA A 109 24.23 -17.78 -5.45
CA ALA A 109 23.16 -17.65 -4.46
C ALA A 109 22.63 -16.21 -4.37
N TYR A 110 23.51 -15.21 -4.43
CA TYR A 110 23.12 -13.80 -4.47
C TYR A 110 22.27 -13.50 -5.70
N ASP A 111 22.68 -13.95 -6.89
CA ASP A 111 21.90 -13.75 -8.11
C ASP A 111 20.51 -14.40 -8.05
N ILE A 112 20.38 -15.56 -7.40
CA ILE A 112 19.07 -16.18 -7.12
C ILE A 112 18.23 -15.28 -6.19
N THR A 113 18.81 -14.70 -5.13
CA THR A 113 18.05 -13.77 -4.27
C THR A 113 17.61 -12.50 -5.01
N VAL A 114 18.40 -12.01 -5.97
CA VAL A 114 18.02 -10.89 -6.82
C VAL A 114 16.83 -11.27 -7.72
N GLN A 115 16.82 -12.48 -8.27
CA GLN A 115 15.68 -12.99 -9.05
C GLN A 115 14.42 -13.12 -8.17
N MET A 116 14.55 -13.64 -6.94
CA MET A 116 13.44 -13.69 -5.98
C MET A 116 12.88 -12.30 -5.68
N ALA A 117 13.73 -11.29 -5.53
CA ALA A 117 13.30 -9.91 -5.32
C ALA A 117 12.53 -9.36 -6.52
N GLN A 118 13.01 -9.59 -7.75
CA GLN A 118 12.31 -9.20 -8.97
C GLN A 118 10.94 -9.90 -9.09
N ASP A 119 10.86 -11.16 -8.72
CA ASP A 119 9.63 -11.94 -8.73
C ASP A 119 8.62 -11.48 -7.67
N ASN A 120 9.10 -11.02 -6.52
CA ASN A 120 8.28 -10.39 -5.49
C ASN A 120 7.63 -9.09 -6.01
N ASP A 121 8.43 -8.27 -6.73
CA ASP A 121 8.02 -6.94 -7.19
C ASP A 121 7.13 -6.97 -8.43
N ARG A 122 7.18 -8.03 -9.24
CA ARG A 122 6.46 -8.14 -10.52
C ARG A 122 4.95 -7.87 -10.44
N ASN A 123 4.33 -8.12 -9.29
CA ASN A 123 2.88 -7.97 -9.09
C ASN A 123 2.50 -6.68 -8.34
N LEU A 124 3.47 -5.93 -7.81
CA LEU A 124 3.21 -4.63 -7.16
C LEU A 124 2.42 -3.65 -8.05
N PRO A 125 2.74 -3.45 -9.34
CA PRO A 125 1.99 -2.48 -10.15
C PRO A 125 0.52 -2.85 -10.30
N VAL A 126 0.19 -4.15 -10.35
CA VAL A 126 -1.20 -4.64 -10.44
C VAL A 126 -1.96 -4.31 -9.16
N VAL A 127 -1.31 -4.42 -8.00
CA VAL A 127 -1.92 -4.09 -6.71
C VAL A 127 -2.13 -2.59 -6.53
N HIS A 128 -1.24 -1.76 -7.08
CA HIS A 128 -1.39 -0.30 -7.05
C HIS A 128 -2.35 0.26 -8.10
N LEU A 129 -2.73 -0.54 -9.11
CA LEU A 129 -3.55 -0.09 -10.23
C LEU A 129 -4.91 0.48 -9.78
N PRO A 130 -5.70 -0.18 -8.89
CA PRO A 130 -6.98 0.36 -8.45
C PRO A 130 -6.84 1.74 -7.79
N TYR A 131 -5.79 1.95 -6.99
CA TYR A 131 -5.55 3.25 -6.36
C TYR A 131 -5.19 4.33 -7.39
N LYS A 132 -4.37 4.01 -8.39
CA LYS A 132 -4.06 4.93 -9.48
C LYS A 132 -5.29 5.28 -10.30
N ILE A 133 -6.17 4.30 -10.56
CA ILE A 133 -7.46 4.51 -11.23
C ILE A 133 -8.33 5.44 -10.38
N LEU A 134 -8.45 5.21 -9.07
CA LEU A 134 -9.26 6.04 -8.18
C LEU A 134 -8.74 7.47 -8.06
N ILE A 135 -7.43 7.67 -7.98
CA ILE A 135 -6.81 9.00 -7.97
C ILE A 135 -7.08 9.72 -9.30
N GLY A 136 -6.87 9.03 -10.42
CA GLY A 136 -7.14 9.57 -11.75
C GLY A 136 -8.61 9.93 -11.94
N PHE A 137 -9.50 9.03 -11.52
CA PHE A 137 -10.95 9.25 -11.53
C PHE A 137 -11.34 10.47 -10.70
N ALA A 138 -10.80 10.63 -9.49
CA ALA A 138 -11.07 11.79 -8.65
C ALA A 138 -10.63 13.10 -9.33
N GLY A 139 -9.46 13.12 -9.98
CA GLY A 139 -8.99 14.27 -10.74
C GLY A 139 -9.87 14.59 -11.95
N ILE A 140 -10.26 13.57 -12.72
CA ILE A 140 -11.16 13.72 -13.87
C ILE A 140 -12.53 14.22 -13.41
N SER A 141 -13.11 13.65 -12.35
CA SER A 141 -14.40 14.11 -11.81
C SER A 141 -14.33 15.55 -11.31
N ALA A 142 -13.24 15.94 -10.65
CA ALA A 142 -13.03 17.31 -10.22
C ALA A 142 -12.99 18.28 -11.41
N LEU A 143 -12.28 17.94 -12.49
CA LEU A 143 -12.21 18.77 -13.69
C LEU A 143 -13.50 18.75 -14.51
N ALA A 144 -14.15 17.60 -14.65
CA ALA A 144 -15.39 17.41 -15.40
C ALA A 144 -16.59 18.11 -14.73
N SER A 145 -16.49 18.44 -13.44
CA SER A 145 -17.53 19.21 -12.76
C SER A 145 -17.62 20.67 -13.23
N PHE A 146 -16.55 21.25 -13.82
CA PHE A 146 -16.60 22.60 -14.40
C PHE A 146 -17.48 22.72 -15.66
N PRO A 147 -17.28 21.94 -16.74
CA PRO A 147 -18.15 22.00 -17.91
C PRO A 147 -19.59 21.62 -17.56
N LEU A 148 -19.83 20.74 -16.60
CA LEU A 148 -21.18 20.40 -16.15
C LEU A 148 -22.00 21.63 -15.68
N VAL A 149 -21.32 22.68 -15.19
CA VAL A 149 -21.93 23.91 -14.65
C VAL A 149 -21.89 25.06 -15.65
N PHE A 150 -20.79 25.21 -16.39
CA PHE A 150 -20.55 26.40 -17.23
C PHE A 150 -20.76 26.18 -18.74
N ASP A 151 -20.89 24.93 -19.19
CA ASP A 151 -21.15 24.60 -20.60
C ASP A 151 -22.64 24.29 -20.82
N LEU A 152 -23.28 25.02 -21.75
CA LEU A 152 -24.71 24.96 -22.00
C LEU A 152 -25.15 23.56 -22.47
N GLU A 153 -24.39 22.94 -23.37
CA GLU A 153 -24.74 21.62 -23.92
C GLU A 153 -24.68 20.54 -22.84
N THR A 154 -23.60 20.54 -22.05
CA THR A 154 -23.41 19.59 -20.95
C THR A 154 -24.47 19.78 -19.86
N ALA A 155 -24.76 21.02 -19.48
CA ALA A 155 -25.81 21.37 -18.52
C ALA A 155 -27.20 20.96 -19.00
N PHE A 156 -27.51 21.20 -20.28
CA PHE A 156 -28.78 20.79 -20.89
C PHE A 156 -28.94 19.28 -20.94
N LEU A 157 -27.87 18.55 -21.29
CA LEU A 157 -27.84 17.09 -21.29
C LEU A 157 -28.12 16.54 -19.89
N PHE A 158 -27.43 17.07 -18.88
CA PHE A 158 -27.62 16.65 -17.50
C PHE A 158 -29.01 16.99 -16.98
N ASN A 159 -29.51 18.19 -17.27
CA ASN A 159 -30.86 18.60 -16.92
C ASN A 159 -31.90 17.67 -17.55
N ARG A 160 -31.75 17.31 -18.83
CA ARG A 160 -32.67 16.41 -19.53
C ARG A 160 -32.77 15.03 -18.89
N TYR A 161 -31.65 14.47 -18.41
CA TYR A 161 -31.63 13.10 -17.88
C TYR A 161 -31.83 13.01 -16.36
N MET A 162 -31.40 14.01 -15.59
CA MET A 162 -31.30 13.90 -14.13
C MET A 162 -32.20 14.88 -13.38
N VAL A 163 -32.32 16.13 -13.84
CA VAL A 163 -32.90 17.21 -13.02
C VAL A 163 -34.29 17.63 -13.48
N THR A 164 -34.56 17.59 -14.78
CA THR A 164 -35.85 17.85 -15.40
C THR A 164 -36.45 19.23 -15.07
N THR A 165 -35.61 20.25 -14.88
CA THR A 165 -36.05 21.64 -14.67
C THR A 165 -36.37 22.36 -15.98
N GLU A 166 -37.21 23.40 -15.90
CA GLU A 166 -37.55 24.23 -17.06
C GLU A 166 -36.30 24.98 -17.55
N VAL A 167 -36.12 24.98 -18.87
CA VAL A 167 -34.99 25.62 -19.53
C VAL A 167 -35.36 27.09 -19.80
N PRO A 168 -34.55 28.06 -19.36
CA PRO A 168 -34.77 29.47 -19.63
C PRO A 168 -34.83 29.78 -21.12
N LYS A 169 -35.27 31.00 -21.46
CA LYS A 169 -35.26 31.44 -22.85
C LYS A 169 -33.81 31.52 -23.35
N PRO A 170 -33.57 31.32 -24.66
CA PRO A 170 -32.21 31.38 -25.22
C PRO A 170 -31.49 32.72 -24.98
N GLU A 171 -32.24 33.80 -24.84
CA GLU A 171 -31.74 35.16 -24.55
C GLU A 171 -31.07 35.26 -23.16
N ASP A 172 -31.45 34.39 -22.22
CA ASP A 172 -30.91 34.37 -20.85
C ASP A 172 -29.74 33.37 -20.69
N LEU A 173 -29.21 32.81 -21.79
CA LEU A 173 -28.20 31.73 -21.79
C LEU A 173 -27.00 32.04 -22.72
N GLU A 174 -26.75 33.32 -23.02
CA GLU A 174 -25.72 33.74 -23.98
C GLU A 174 -24.31 33.64 -23.41
N THR A 175 -24.16 33.83 -22.10
CA THR A 175 -22.86 33.79 -21.42
C THR A 175 -22.72 32.58 -20.50
N TRP A 176 -21.50 32.06 -20.38
CA TRP A 176 -21.15 31.00 -19.42
C TRP A 176 -21.54 31.29 -17.97
N LEU A 177 -21.58 32.57 -17.55
CA LEU A 177 -22.01 32.96 -16.19
C LEU A 177 -23.53 32.89 -16.02
N GLU A 178 -24.29 33.14 -17.08
CA GLU A 178 -25.75 32.97 -17.08
C GLU A 178 -26.13 31.48 -17.11
N VAL A 179 -25.40 30.66 -17.88
CA VAL A 179 -25.52 29.20 -17.80
C VAL A 179 -25.19 28.70 -16.38
N GLY A 180 -24.13 29.24 -15.77
CA GLY A 180 -23.76 28.96 -14.39
C GLY A 180 -24.83 29.38 -13.37
N SER A 181 -25.44 30.57 -13.55
CA SER A 181 -26.49 31.05 -12.65
C SER A 181 -27.76 30.20 -12.75
N TRP A 182 -28.11 29.73 -13.95
CA TRP A 182 -29.19 28.78 -14.16
C TRP A 182 -28.89 27.42 -13.52
N THR A 183 -27.71 26.84 -13.75
CA THR A 183 -27.33 25.54 -13.18
C THR A 183 -27.25 25.56 -11.65
N TRP A 184 -26.79 26.67 -11.07
CA TRP A 184 -26.81 26.89 -9.61
C TRP A 184 -28.22 27.08 -9.02
N GLY A 185 -29.25 27.26 -9.85
CA GLY A 185 -30.63 27.27 -9.39
C GLY A 185 -31.09 25.90 -8.90
N TRP A 186 -30.49 24.82 -9.41
CA TRP A 186 -30.88 23.44 -9.12
C TRP A 186 -29.73 22.55 -8.62
N MET A 187 -28.48 22.92 -8.88
CA MET A 187 -27.34 22.47 -8.10
C MET A 187 -27.14 23.46 -6.96
N GLU A 188 -27.09 23.00 -5.70
CA GLU A 188 -26.85 23.90 -4.55
C GLU A 188 -25.71 24.90 -4.84
N PRO A 189 -25.86 26.17 -4.39
CA PRO A 189 -25.10 27.35 -4.85
C PRO A 189 -23.60 27.13 -4.87
N VAL A 190 -22.84 27.87 -5.72
CA VAL A 190 -21.35 27.91 -5.92
C VAL A 190 -20.47 27.18 -4.89
N LEU A 191 -20.77 27.35 -3.60
CA LEU A 191 -20.21 26.59 -2.49
C LEU A 191 -20.28 25.06 -2.68
N GLY A 192 -21.34 24.50 -3.27
CA GLY A 192 -21.51 23.08 -3.60
C GLY A 192 -20.50 22.59 -4.63
N GLN A 193 -20.32 23.35 -5.71
CA GLN A 193 -19.33 23.02 -6.75
C GLN A 193 -17.90 23.11 -6.22
N ALA A 194 -17.57 24.18 -5.48
CA ALA A 194 -16.25 24.34 -4.86
C ALA A 194 -15.98 23.24 -3.81
N SER A 195 -16.98 22.89 -3.00
CA SER A 195 -16.86 21.82 -2.00
C SER A 195 -16.73 20.43 -2.63
N PHE A 196 -17.44 20.13 -3.73
CA PHE A 196 -17.26 18.89 -4.47
C PHE A 196 -15.85 18.76 -5.05
N PHE A 197 -15.35 19.81 -5.69
CA PHE A 197 -13.98 19.84 -6.20
C PHE A 197 -12.95 19.57 -5.08
N LEU A 198 -13.08 20.27 -3.95
CA LEU A 198 -12.22 20.08 -2.79
C LEU A 198 -12.35 18.67 -2.20
N LEU A 199 -13.56 18.10 -2.18
CA LEU A 199 -13.81 16.74 -1.72
C LEU A 199 -13.15 15.70 -2.62
N CYS A 200 -13.22 15.86 -3.95
CA CYS A 200 -12.49 15.00 -4.88
C CYS A 200 -10.97 15.08 -4.67
N MET A 201 -10.43 16.29 -4.44
CA MET A 201 -9.01 16.48 -4.12
C MET A 201 -8.63 15.87 -2.77
N GLN A 202 -9.45 16.03 -1.74
CA GLN A 202 -9.27 15.40 -0.43
C GLN A 202 -9.31 13.87 -0.54
N PHE A 203 -10.25 13.33 -1.33
CA PHE A 203 -10.31 11.91 -1.63
C PHE A 203 -9.05 11.42 -2.35
N GLY A 204 -8.61 12.12 -3.39
CA GLY A 204 -7.36 11.82 -4.10
C GLY A 204 -6.15 11.82 -3.16
N ARG A 205 -6.04 12.82 -2.29
CA ARG A 205 -4.99 12.89 -1.25
C ARG A 205 -5.08 11.70 -0.29
N ASN A 206 -6.27 11.34 0.18
CA ASN A 206 -6.45 10.17 1.05
C ASN A 206 -6.05 8.87 0.34
N GLN A 207 -6.34 8.71 -0.95
CA GLN A 207 -5.88 7.56 -1.71
C GLN A 207 -4.35 7.55 -1.88
N MET A 208 -3.73 8.71 -2.11
CA MET A 208 -2.25 8.82 -2.14
C MET A 208 -1.64 8.47 -0.78
N GLN A 209 -2.24 8.94 0.31
CA GLN A 209 -1.82 8.60 1.66
C GLN A 209 -2.06 7.12 1.94
N ASN A 210 -3.10 6.47 1.42
CA ASN A 210 -3.31 5.04 1.55
C ASN A 210 -2.34 4.20 0.71
N ILE A 211 -1.80 4.74 -0.39
CA ILE A 211 -0.66 4.13 -1.10
C ILE A 211 0.61 4.21 -0.23
N GLY A 212 0.77 5.28 0.55
CA GLY A 212 1.94 5.51 1.41
C GLY A 212 1.84 4.98 2.85
N MET A 213 0.63 4.83 3.39
CA MET A 213 0.33 4.38 4.74
C MET A 213 -0.14 2.93 4.70
N ARG A 214 0.35 2.14 5.66
CA ARG A 214 0.29 0.68 5.69
C ARG A 214 -0.85 0.10 6.57
N PRO A 215 -2.16 0.17 6.23
CA PRO A 215 -3.16 -0.62 6.96
C PRO A 215 -3.71 -1.83 6.18
N VAL A 216 -3.58 -1.88 4.85
CA VAL A 216 -4.00 -3.04 4.02
C VAL A 216 -2.80 -3.93 3.65
N THR A 217 -1.61 -3.57 4.11
CA THR A 217 -0.34 -4.18 3.70
C THR A 217 -0.14 -5.56 4.31
N ASP A 218 -0.51 -5.82 5.57
CA ASP A 218 -0.23 -7.11 6.22
C ASP A 218 -0.80 -8.32 5.47
N GLN A 219 -2.05 -8.21 4.96
CA GLN A 219 -2.65 -9.29 4.17
C GLN A 219 -1.98 -9.43 2.81
N LEU A 220 -1.54 -8.32 2.23
CA LEU A 220 -0.86 -8.31 0.94
C LEU A 220 0.57 -8.83 1.06
N GLU A 221 1.31 -8.42 2.08
CA GLU A 221 2.60 -8.93 2.54
C GLU A 221 2.50 -10.44 2.74
N LEU A 222 1.54 -10.92 3.53
CA LEU A 222 1.33 -12.35 3.71
C LEU A 222 1.05 -13.08 2.39
N LYS A 223 0.20 -12.52 1.52
CA LYS A 223 -0.07 -13.11 0.19
C LYS A 223 1.15 -13.07 -0.73
N ARG A 224 2.01 -12.06 -0.64
CA ARG A 224 3.28 -11.95 -1.38
C ARG A 224 4.27 -12.99 -0.87
N ALA A 225 4.47 -13.04 0.44
CA ALA A 225 5.33 -13.99 1.14
C ALA A 225 4.93 -15.44 0.84
N GLN A 226 3.62 -15.76 0.90
CA GLN A 226 3.09 -17.08 0.55
C GLN A 226 3.33 -17.43 -0.93
N ARG A 227 3.08 -16.49 -1.84
CA ARG A 227 3.31 -16.71 -3.27
C ARG A 227 4.78 -16.96 -3.57
N LEU A 228 5.67 -16.18 -2.95
CA LEU A 228 7.12 -16.36 -3.10
C LEU A 228 7.55 -17.71 -2.53
N SER A 229 7.07 -18.09 -1.34
CA SER A 229 7.36 -19.40 -0.76
C SER A 229 6.83 -20.57 -1.60
N ASN A 230 5.68 -20.41 -2.25
CA ASN A 230 5.12 -21.43 -3.13
C ASN A 230 5.90 -21.54 -4.46
N LYS A 231 6.49 -20.44 -4.93
CA LYS A 231 7.34 -20.42 -6.12
C LYS A 231 8.71 -21.04 -5.88
N TYR A 232 9.22 -20.94 -4.65
CA TYR A 232 10.52 -21.48 -4.26
C TYR A 232 10.41 -22.49 -3.10
N PRO A 233 9.74 -23.63 -3.31
CA PRO A 233 9.49 -24.61 -2.25
C PRO A 233 10.75 -25.34 -1.76
N GLN A 234 11.86 -25.25 -2.50
CA GLN A 234 13.12 -25.90 -2.14
C GLN A 234 13.85 -25.25 -0.96
N TYR A 235 13.52 -24.01 -0.61
CA TYR A 235 14.16 -23.27 0.48
C TYR A 235 13.24 -23.20 1.71
N ASP A 236 13.82 -22.87 2.87
CA ASP A 236 13.05 -22.70 4.11
C ASP A 236 11.97 -21.61 3.93
N ARG A 237 10.70 -22.03 4.06
CA ARG A 237 9.53 -21.17 3.91
C ARG A 237 9.62 -19.94 4.82
N ASN A 238 10.09 -20.10 6.05
CA ASN A 238 10.16 -18.99 7.00
C ASN A 238 11.21 -17.95 6.60
N ALA A 239 12.36 -18.39 6.08
CA ALA A 239 13.38 -17.49 5.54
C ALA A 239 12.89 -16.73 4.30
N VAL A 240 12.21 -17.42 3.37
CA VAL A 240 11.66 -16.79 2.16
C VAL A 240 10.56 -15.79 2.51
N MET A 241 9.68 -16.13 3.46
CA MET A 241 8.64 -15.21 3.93
C MET A 241 9.24 -13.97 4.61
N ALA A 242 10.21 -14.14 5.52
CA ALA A 242 10.89 -13.03 6.17
C ALA A 242 11.64 -12.12 5.17
N PHE A 243 12.19 -12.71 4.10
CA PHE A 243 12.80 -11.96 3.00
C PHE A 243 11.76 -11.15 2.22
N SER A 244 10.60 -11.73 1.90
CA SER A 244 9.52 -11.04 1.17
C SER A 244 9.05 -9.76 1.86
N ASP A 245 8.96 -9.77 3.19
CA ASP A 245 8.50 -8.64 4.00
C ASP A 245 9.50 -7.46 4.04
N GLN A 246 10.78 -7.72 3.79
CA GLN A 246 11.87 -6.73 3.86
C GLN A 246 12.14 -6.00 2.54
N ILE A 247 11.69 -6.56 1.42
CA ILE A 247 12.04 -6.08 0.06
C ILE A 247 11.52 -4.67 -0.21
N ASP A 248 10.43 -4.25 0.44
CA ASP A 248 9.82 -2.93 0.22
C ASP A 248 10.76 -1.75 0.53
N GLY A 249 11.82 -1.95 1.33
CA GLY A 249 12.89 -0.97 1.53
C GLY A 249 14.18 -1.26 0.75
N LEU A 250 14.40 -2.51 0.34
CA LEU A 250 15.68 -3.00 -0.17
C LEU A 250 15.84 -2.83 -1.68
N THR A 251 14.75 -2.92 -2.46
CA THR A 251 14.82 -2.87 -3.93
C THR A 251 15.44 -1.57 -4.43
N ALA A 252 15.12 -0.43 -3.80
CA ALA A 252 15.70 0.86 -4.17
C ALA A 252 17.22 0.90 -3.93
N THR A 253 17.69 0.32 -2.82
CA THR A 253 19.11 0.25 -2.48
C THR A 253 19.87 -0.70 -3.39
N ILE A 254 19.35 -1.91 -3.61
CA ILE A 254 19.98 -2.92 -4.48
C ILE A 254 20.11 -2.41 -5.92
N LEU A 255 19.08 -1.74 -6.45
CA LEU A 255 19.13 -1.18 -7.80
C LEU A 255 20.14 -0.04 -7.93
N MET A 256 20.32 0.77 -6.88
CA MET A 256 21.33 1.83 -6.85
C MET A 256 22.74 1.23 -6.77
N GLU A 257 22.94 0.21 -5.94
CA GLU A 257 24.24 -0.46 -5.77
C GLU A 257 24.67 -1.18 -7.05
N ARG A 258 23.74 -1.86 -7.75
CA ARG A 258 24.03 -2.50 -9.04
C ARG A 258 24.38 -1.49 -10.14
N ARG A 259 23.92 -0.24 -10.04
CA ARG A 259 24.35 0.86 -10.93
C ARG A 259 25.76 1.33 -10.60
N ALA A 260 26.12 1.41 -9.32
CA ALA A 260 27.45 1.83 -8.88
C ALA A 260 28.55 0.81 -9.23
N VAL A 261 28.20 -0.48 -9.24
CA VAL A 261 29.17 -1.58 -9.46
C VAL A 261 29.34 -1.93 -10.94
N ARG A 262 28.58 -1.36 -11.90
CA ARG A 262 28.92 -1.55 -13.33
C ARG A 262 30.26 -0.88 -13.61
N PRO A 263 31.35 -1.62 -13.83
CA PRO A 263 32.61 -1.01 -14.22
C PRO A 263 32.34 -0.30 -15.55
N SER A 264 32.81 0.94 -15.68
CA SER A 264 32.89 1.58 -16.99
C SER A 264 33.76 0.66 -17.84
N THR A 265 33.15 -0.13 -18.72
CA THR A 265 33.84 -0.78 -19.81
C THR A 265 34.30 0.35 -20.73
N THR A 266 35.40 0.97 -20.35
CA THR A 266 36.14 1.92 -21.17
C THR A 266 36.79 1.08 -22.26
N THR A 267 36.05 0.91 -23.34
CA THR A 267 36.55 0.39 -24.61
C THR A 267 37.76 1.23 -25.01
N LYS A 268 38.93 0.60 -25.09
CA LYS A 268 40.11 1.16 -25.76
C LYS A 268 40.01 0.91 -27.25
#